data_AF-A0A924G5Z0-F1
#
_entry.id   AF-A0A924G5Z0-F1
#
_cell.length_a   1.000
_cell.length_b   1.000
_cell.length_c   1.000
_cell.angle_alpha   90.00
_cell.angle_beta   90.00
_cell.angle_gamma   90.00
#
_symmetry.space_group_name_H-M   'P 1'
#
loop_
_entity.id
_entity.type
_entity.pdbx_description
1 polymer ?
#
loop_
_entity_poly.entity_id
_entity_poly.type
_entity_poly.pdbx_seq_one_letter_code
_entity_poly.pdbx_strand_id
1 'polypeptide(L)' 'MGRGDKKTAKGKRFKGSFGKSRPHKLAVAGKKAETTETKAS' A
#
# COMPACT_ATOMS: atom_id res chain seq x y z
N MET A 1 -9.38 0.29 10.31
CA MET A 1 -9.54 -0.35 8.99
C MET A 1 -9.25 -1.85 9.10
N GLY A 2 -10.19 -2.69 8.63
CA GLY A 2 -10.21 -4.14 8.88
C GLY A 2 -9.25 -4.95 8.00
N ARG A 3 -9.32 -6.28 8.12
CA ARG A 3 -8.52 -7.22 7.30
C ARG A 3 -8.92 -7.23 5.81
N GLY A 4 -10.14 -6.79 5.48
CA GLY A 4 -10.62 -6.73 4.09
C GLY A 4 -10.09 -5.53 3.29
N ASP A 5 -9.50 -4.53 3.95
CA ASP A 5 -9.10 -3.30 3.28
C ASP A 5 -7.73 -3.44 2.59
N LYS A 6 -7.78 -3.62 1.27
CA LYS A 6 -6.62 -3.82 0.39
C LYS A 6 -5.70 -2.60 0.29
N LYS A 7 -6.13 -1.41 0.73
CA LYS A 7 -5.30 -0.19 0.71
C LYS A 7 -4.43 -0.06 1.96
N THR A 8 -4.78 -0.75 3.04
CA THR A 8 -4.04 -0.70 4.30
C THR A 8 -2.94 -1.77 4.39
N ALA A 9 -1.92 -1.51 5.21
CA ALA A 9 -0.91 -2.51 5.53
C ALA A 9 -1.53 -3.81 6.10
N LYS A 10 -2.59 -3.68 6.92
CA LYS A 10 -3.29 -4.81 7.56
C LYS A 10 -4.01 -5.68 6.53
N GLY A 11 -4.78 -5.09 5.60
CA GLY A 11 -5.44 -5.90 4.57
C GLY A 11 -4.50 -6.40 3.49
N LYS A 12 -3.42 -5.68 3.17
CA LYS A 12 -2.32 -6.20 2.33
C LYS A 12 -1.65 -7.43 2.96
N ARG A 13 -1.40 -7.41 4.27
CA ARG A 13 -0.84 -8.55 5.02
C ARG A 13 -1.80 -9.73 5.02
N PHE A 14 -3.08 -9.49 5.25
CA PHE A 14 -4.10 -10.54 5.23
C PHE A 14 -4.26 -11.20 3.86
N LYS A 15 -4.25 -10.42 2.78
CA LYS A 15 -4.29 -10.95 1.40
C LYS A 15 -2.96 -11.57 0.94
N GLY A 16 -1.86 -11.36 1.66
CA GLY A 16 -0.53 -11.80 1.23
C GLY A 16 0.07 -11.01 0.05
N SER A 17 -0.54 -9.88 -0.32
CA SER A 17 -0.06 -9.05 -1.46
C SER A 17 0.79 -7.87 -0.98
N PHE A 18 1.63 -7.35 -1.88
CA PHE A 18 2.49 -6.20 -1.61
C PHE A 18 1.95 -4.95 -2.31
N GLY A 19 2.49 -3.78 -1.97
CA GLY A 19 2.10 -2.50 -2.55
C GLY A 19 2.62 -1.34 -1.73
N LYS A 20 2.18 -0.11 -2.04
CA LYS A 20 2.66 1.11 -1.38
C LYS A 20 2.62 1.03 0.15
N SER A 21 1.52 0.53 0.70
CA SER A 21 1.32 0.40 2.14
C SER A 21 1.99 -0.83 2.78
N ARG A 22 2.52 -1.77 1.99
CA ARG A 22 3.25 -2.97 2.47
C ARG A 22 4.36 -3.37 1.48
N PRO A 23 5.52 -2.69 1.50
CA PRO A 23 6.63 -2.95 0.59
C PRO A 23 7.41 -4.24 0.95
N HIS A 24 8.17 -4.78 -0.01
CA HIS A 24 9.00 -5.98 0.17
C HIS A 24 10.27 -5.73 0.99
N LYS A 25 10.96 -4.64 0.69
CA LYS A 25 12.06 -4.13 1.50
C LYS A 25 11.47 -3.01 2.33
N LEU A 26 11.74 -3.05 3.64
CA LEU A 26 11.54 -1.89 4.50
C LEU A 26 12.60 -0.86 4.10
N ALA A 27 12.39 -0.20 2.97
CA ALA A 27 13.09 1.04 2.70
C ALA A 27 12.69 1.94 3.85
N VAL A 28 13.66 2.31 4.68
CA VAL A 28 13.51 3.30 5.75
C VAL A 28 13.34 4.67 5.06
N ALA A 29 12.30 4.79 4.25
CA ALA A 29 11.92 5.99 3.57
C ALA A 29 10.82 6.60 4.43
N GLY A 30 11.26 7.36 5.44
CA GLY A 30 10.42 8.39 6.01
C GLY A 30 9.75 9.15 4.87
N LYS A 31 8.42 9.23 4.93
CA LYS A 31 7.54 10.07 4.10
C LYS A 31 7.97 10.24 2.64
N LYS A 32 7.36 9.48 1.72
CA LYS A 32 6.79 10.01 0.46
C LYS A 32 6.03 8.91 -0.30
N ALA A 33 4.72 9.07 -0.42
CA ALA A 33 4.14 9.49 -1.70
C ALA A 33 2.62 9.65 -1.53
N GLU A 34 2.19 10.90 -1.46
CA GLU A 34 1.29 11.36 -2.52
C GLU A 34 2.13 11.54 -3.78
N THR A 35 1.64 10.97 -4.88
CA THR A 35 1.71 11.41 -6.30
C THR A 35 1.25 10.20 -7.13
N THR A 36 -0.03 10.19 -7.53
CA THR A 36 -0.55 10.40 -8.92
C THR A 36 -0.50 9.08 -9.71
N GLU A 37 -1.49 8.65 -10.49
CA GLU A 37 -2.23 9.28 -11.60
C GLU A 37 -3.59 8.53 -11.77
N THR A 38 -4.76 9.15 -11.91
CA THR A 38 -5.37 9.68 -13.15
C THR A 38 -5.02 8.93 -14.45
N LYS A 39 -5.85 7.94 -14.83
CA LYS A 39 -6.32 7.59 -16.20
C LYS A 39 -7.21 6.34 -16.05
N ALA A 40 -8.33 6.14 -16.74
CA ALA A 40 -8.92 6.84 -17.88
C ALA A 40 -10.40 6.39 -18.03
N SER A 41 -11.16 7.26 -18.69
CA SER A 41 -12.36 7.01 -19.51
C SER A 41 -13.67 6.63 -18.85
#